data_AF-R5KGE4-F1
#
_entry.id   AF-R5KGE4-F1
#
_cell.length_a   1.000
_cell.length_b   1.000
_cell.length_c   1.000
_cell.angle_alpha   90.00
_cell.angle_beta   90.00
_cell.angle_gamma   90.00
#
_symmetry.space_group_name_H-M   'P 1'
#
loop_
_entity.id
_entity.type
_entity.pdbx_description
1 polymer ?
#
loop_
_entity_poly.entity_id
_entity_poly.type
_entity_poly.pdbx_seq_one_letter_code
_entity_poly.pdbx_strand_id
1 'polypeptide(L)'
;MMSDTWKSQNLVATAKQGYGINPVKLRYSQVLLYYAEVMNELAGSPDARYDGDAGITAREALAQVHNRAFDSADLTEAQAYINNISSDKDSFFDAIVQENAWELAGEGMRKWDLIRWNLLVPKIKESSDSAKTQIDMSSITWYTDPADITASDYDGSESSYGSSDITDTNDTQVYTNLPSISSGLVGSSIESLGISGTEPSVVNRYLMPIGSTTISASNGTLQNSYGYTN
;
A
#
# COMPACT_ATOMS: atom_id res chain seq x y z
N MET A 1 -24.69 -4.83 9.06
CA MET A 1 -24.04 -6.16 8.96
C MET A 1 -24.61 -6.90 7.77
N MET A 2 -23.78 -7.64 7.01
CA MET A 2 -24.21 -8.40 5.82
C MET A 2 -25.16 -9.53 6.20
N SER A 3 -26.17 -9.79 5.37
CA SER A 3 -27.19 -10.82 5.62
C SER A 3 -26.71 -12.23 5.28
N ASP A 4 -27.28 -13.25 5.94
CA ASP A 4 -26.97 -14.66 5.68
C ASP A 4 -27.23 -15.06 4.22
N THR A 5 -28.22 -14.42 3.58
CA THR A 5 -28.52 -14.59 2.15
C THR A 5 -27.37 -14.12 1.25
N TRP A 6 -26.73 -12.99 1.58
CA TRP A 6 -25.59 -12.48 0.80
C TRP A 6 -24.35 -13.38 0.95
N LYS A 7 -24.16 -13.97 2.13
CA LYS A 7 -23.07 -14.91 2.43
C LYS A 7 -23.23 -16.20 1.63
N SER A 8 -24.43 -16.79 1.60
CA SER A 8 -24.67 -18.04 0.86
C SER A 8 -24.48 -17.87 -0.65
N GLN A 9 -24.91 -16.73 -1.21
CA GLN A 9 -24.74 -16.42 -2.63
C GLN A 9 -23.28 -16.18 -3.03
N ASN A 10 -22.44 -15.66 -2.13
CA ASN A 10 -21.01 -15.49 -2.39
C ASN A 10 -20.25 -16.81 -2.42
N LEU A 11 -20.59 -17.75 -1.53
CA LEU A 11 -19.90 -19.04 -1.41
C LEU A 11 -19.96 -19.91 -2.67
N VAL A 12 -21.04 -19.79 -3.45
CA VAL A 12 -21.25 -20.58 -4.69
C VAL A 12 -20.66 -19.94 -5.93
N ALA A 13 -20.15 -18.72 -5.85
CA ALA A 13 -19.72 -17.97 -7.02
C ALA A 13 -18.25 -18.27 -7.37
N THR A 14 -18.03 -19.10 -8.39
CA THR A 14 -16.70 -19.58 -8.83
C THR A 14 -15.97 -18.65 -9.80
N ALA A 15 -16.62 -17.58 -10.28
CA ALA A 15 -16.08 -16.63 -11.26
C ALA A 15 -15.95 -15.19 -10.71
N LYS A 16 -15.90 -15.01 -9.39
CA LYS A 16 -15.73 -13.68 -8.81
C LYS A 16 -14.28 -13.20 -8.96
N GLN A 17 -14.07 -12.20 -9.81
CA GLN A 17 -12.88 -11.37 -9.75
C GLN A 17 -13.06 -10.38 -8.58
N GLY A 18 -12.56 -10.74 -7.41
CA GLY A 18 -12.62 -9.92 -6.18
C GLY A 18 -13.89 -10.12 -5.34
N TYR A 19 -13.97 -9.39 -4.22
CA TYR A 19 -15.00 -9.59 -3.18
C TYR A 19 -16.37 -8.94 -3.49
N GLY A 20 -16.56 -8.35 -4.67
CA GLY A 20 -17.76 -7.60 -5.01
C GLY A 20 -17.95 -6.29 -4.21
N ILE A 21 -16.89 -5.80 -3.58
CA ILE A 21 -16.85 -4.51 -2.88
C ILE A 21 -16.47 -3.43 -3.90
N ASN A 22 -17.24 -2.33 -3.93
CA ASN A 22 -16.96 -1.23 -4.84
C ASN A 22 -15.66 -0.51 -4.45
N PRO A 23 -14.76 -0.22 -5.41
CA PRO A 23 -13.56 0.56 -5.13
C PRO A 23 -13.95 2.02 -4.86
N VAL A 24 -13.48 2.57 -3.74
CA VAL A 24 -13.61 3.99 -3.44
C VAL A 24 -12.67 4.77 -4.36
N LYS A 25 -13.22 5.73 -5.12
CA LYS A 25 -12.42 6.59 -6.04
C LYS A 25 -12.06 7.94 -5.42
N LEU A 26 -12.94 8.47 -4.59
CA LEU A 26 -12.75 9.69 -3.83
C LEU A 26 -13.66 9.62 -2.61
N ARG A 27 -13.14 10.05 -1.46
CA ARG A 27 -13.86 10.12 -0.19
C ARG A 27 -13.69 11.48 0.44
N TYR A 28 -14.62 11.85 1.31
CA TYR A 28 -14.64 13.20 1.89
C TYR A 28 -13.38 13.53 2.72
N SER A 29 -12.81 12.55 3.43
CA SER A 29 -11.56 12.77 4.16
C SER A 29 -10.40 13.14 3.24
N GLN A 30 -10.37 12.62 2.01
CA GLN A 30 -9.36 13.00 1.02
C GLN A 30 -9.54 14.46 0.57
N VAL A 31 -10.78 14.94 0.46
CA VAL A 31 -11.08 16.36 0.20
C VAL A 31 -10.63 17.25 1.36
N LEU A 32 -10.84 16.82 2.61
CA LEU A 32 -10.36 17.54 3.80
C LEU A 32 -8.83 17.62 3.85
N LEU A 33 -8.13 16.52 3.51
CA LEU A 33 -6.67 16.52 3.47
C LEU A 33 -6.11 17.41 2.35
N TYR A 34 -6.73 17.40 1.17
CA TYR A 34 -6.37 18.34 0.10
C TYR A 34 -6.63 19.79 0.49
N TYR A 35 -7.75 20.06 1.16
CA TYR A 35 -8.05 21.38 1.68
C TYR A 35 -7.02 21.84 2.72
N ALA A 36 -6.66 20.97 3.67
CA ALA A 36 -5.65 21.27 4.68
C ALA A 36 -4.30 21.60 4.05
N GLU A 37 -3.89 20.84 3.04
CA GLU A 37 -2.66 21.11 2.29
C GLU A 37 -2.69 22.46 1.57
N VAL A 38 -3.74 22.72 0.80
CA VAL A 38 -3.88 23.98 0.04
C VAL A 38 -3.91 25.17 0.99
N MET A 39 -4.63 25.06 2.12
CA MET A 39 -4.69 26.13 3.11
C MET A 39 -3.35 26.37 3.80
N ASN A 40 -2.60 25.31 4.12
CA ASN A 40 -1.26 25.44 4.68
C ASN A 40 -0.31 26.18 3.72
N GLU A 41 -0.40 25.89 2.41
CA GLU A 41 0.41 26.56 1.39
C GLU A 41 -0.03 28.00 1.10
N LEU A 42 -1.34 28.26 0.99
CA LEU A 42 -1.86 29.58 0.62
C LEU A 42 -1.88 30.57 1.78
N ALA A 43 -2.31 30.13 2.97
CA ALA A 43 -2.44 30.99 4.14
C ALA A 43 -1.10 31.15 4.89
N GLY A 44 -0.09 30.32 4.56
CA GLY A 44 1.26 30.38 5.12
C GLY A 44 1.40 29.86 6.55
N SER A 45 0.31 29.45 7.18
CA SER A 45 0.27 28.81 8.49
C SER A 45 -1.00 27.95 8.61
N PRO A 46 -0.97 26.80 9.30
CA PRO A 46 -2.13 25.93 9.43
C PRO A 46 -3.30 26.51 10.22
N ASP A 47 -3.04 27.55 11.01
CA ASP A 47 -4.01 28.25 11.85
C ASP A 47 -4.56 29.52 11.17
N ALA A 48 -3.97 29.92 10.03
CA ALA A 48 -4.39 31.09 9.29
C ALA A 48 -5.64 30.84 8.45
N ARG A 49 -6.29 31.94 8.07
CA ARG A 49 -7.49 31.99 7.22
C ARG A 49 -7.14 32.58 5.86
N TYR A 50 -7.96 32.29 4.85
CA TYR A 50 -7.79 32.81 3.50
C TYR A 50 -9.14 33.35 2.99
N ASP A 51 -9.12 34.37 2.15
CA ASP A 51 -10.37 34.93 1.62
C ASP A 51 -11.07 33.92 0.69
N GLY A 52 -12.34 33.63 0.97
CA GLY A 52 -13.09 32.57 0.29
C GLY A 52 -12.80 31.15 0.77
N ASP A 53 -12.21 30.98 1.96
CA ASP A 53 -12.03 29.67 2.58
C ASP A 53 -13.36 28.96 2.93
N ALA A 54 -13.29 27.67 3.25
CA ALA A 54 -14.48 26.85 3.52
C ALA A 54 -15.04 27.04 4.95
N GLY A 55 -14.64 28.10 5.67
CA GLY A 55 -15.09 28.32 7.04
C GLY A 55 -14.21 27.66 8.11
N ILE A 56 -13.21 26.86 7.74
CA ILE A 56 -12.32 26.12 8.66
C ILE A 56 -10.83 26.33 8.33
N THR A 57 -9.94 26.24 9.30
CA THR A 57 -8.48 26.28 9.11
C THR A 57 -7.94 24.94 8.57
N ALA A 58 -6.66 24.91 8.18
CA ALA A 58 -6.01 23.66 7.78
C ALA A 58 -5.93 22.67 8.94
N ARG A 59 -5.63 23.15 10.16
CA ARG A 59 -5.62 22.34 11.38
C ARG A 59 -6.98 21.76 11.71
N GLU A 60 -8.04 22.56 11.59
CA GLU A 60 -9.41 22.09 11.82
C GLU A 60 -9.83 21.03 10.81
N ALA A 61 -9.43 21.15 9.54
CA ALA A 61 -9.68 20.13 8.53
C ALA A 61 -8.93 18.82 8.81
N LEU A 62 -7.66 18.89 9.24
CA LEU A 62 -6.89 17.73 9.67
C LEU A 62 -7.52 17.07 10.92
N ALA A 63 -7.95 17.88 11.89
CA ALA A 63 -8.60 17.40 13.11
C ALA A 63 -9.88 16.62 12.81
N GLN A 64 -10.68 17.04 11.82
CA GLN A 64 -11.90 16.32 11.43
C GLN A 64 -11.60 14.91 10.91
N VAL A 65 -10.50 14.72 10.19
CA VAL A 65 -10.09 13.40 9.71
C VAL A 65 -9.55 12.56 10.87
N HIS A 66 -8.61 13.13 11.63
CA HIS A 66 -7.92 12.43 12.69
C HIS A 66 -8.88 12.01 13.81
N ASN A 67 -9.63 12.94 14.39
CA ASN A 67 -10.52 12.65 15.52
C ASN A 67 -11.62 11.64 15.16
N ARG A 68 -12.06 11.59 13.89
CA ARG A 68 -13.07 10.62 13.45
C ARG A 68 -12.55 9.18 13.54
N ALA A 69 -11.25 8.97 13.48
CA ALA A 69 -10.65 7.64 13.61
C ALA A 69 -10.66 7.09 15.05
N PHE A 70 -10.97 7.92 16.06
CA PHE A 70 -10.90 7.54 17.47
C PHE A 70 -12.28 7.49 18.14
N ASP A 71 -12.40 6.59 19.12
CA ASP A 71 -13.58 6.49 19.97
C ASP A 71 -13.63 7.62 21.01
N SER A 72 -14.79 7.82 21.61
CA SER A 72 -15.03 8.94 22.56
C SER A 72 -14.08 8.98 23.75
N ALA A 73 -13.54 7.83 24.17
CA ALA A 73 -12.58 7.74 25.26
C ALA A 73 -11.22 8.36 24.92
N ASP A 74 -10.81 8.28 23.64
CA ASP A 74 -9.48 8.66 23.17
C ASP A 74 -9.46 10.01 22.44
N LEU A 75 -10.65 10.60 22.20
CA LEU A 75 -10.79 11.90 21.52
C LEU A 75 -9.96 13.02 22.16
N THR A 76 -9.77 12.99 23.49
CA THR A 76 -8.97 14.01 24.18
C THR A 76 -7.50 13.91 23.79
N GLU A 77 -6.97 12.68 23.68
CA GLU A 77 -5.59 12.42 23.26
C GLU A 77 -5.39 12.71 21.77
N ALA A 78 -6.33 12.28 20.92
CA ALA A 78 -6.32 12.58 19.49
C ALA A 78 -6.32 14.09 19.22
N GLN A 79 -7.17 14.85 19.92
CA GLN A 79 -7.19 16.31 19.79
C GLN A 79 -5.91 16.95 20.32
N ALA A 80 -5.33 16.41 21.39
CA ALA A 80 -4.05 16.89 21.92
C ALA A 80 -2.91 16.67 20.93
N TYR A 81 -2.87 15.53 20.23
CA TYR A 81 -1.91 15.27 19.15
C TYR A 81 -1.99 16.37 18.08
N ILE A 82 -3.19 16.68 17.58
CA ILE A 82 -3.38 17.71 16.55
C ILE A 82 -2.99 19.11 17.05
N ASN A 83 -3.30 19.44 18.31
CA ASN A 83 -2.96 20.72 18.89
C ASN A 83 -1.44 20.90 19.10
N ASN A 84 -0.72 19.80 19.29
CA ASN A 84 0.73 19.81 19.50
C ASN A 84 1.54 19.86 18.19
N ILE A 85 0.92 19.68 17.02
CA ILE A 85 1.60 19.86 15.73
C ILE A 85 2.00 21.34 15.62
N SER A 86 3.28 21.60 15.36
CA SER A 86 3.80 22.96 15.17
C SER A 86 2.97 23.75 14.15
N SER A 87 2.78 25.05 14.39
CA SER A 87 2.17 25.99 13.43
C SER A 87 3.13 26.41 12.31
N ASP A 88 4.32 25.81 12.26
CA ASP A 88 5.25 25.92 11.15
C ASP A 88 4.73 25.17 9.92
N LYS A 89 4.86 25.78 8.74
CA LYS A 89 4.29 25.27 7.49
C LYS A 89 4.84 23.90 7.12
N ASP A 90 6.15 23.72 7.21
CA ASP A 90 6.82 22.48 6.80
C ASP A 90 6.51 21.36 7.80
N SER A 91 6.52 21.69 9.09
CA SER A 91 6.15 20.75 10.16
C SER A 91 4.70 20.27 10.03
N PHE A 92 3.77 21.17 9.69
CA PHE A 92 2.37 20.81 9.50
C PHE A 92 2.17 20.03 8.19
N PHE A 93 2.92 20.34 7.15
CA PHE A 93 2.93 19.57 5.92
C PHE A 93 3.37 18.13 6.16
N ASP A 94 4.43 17.90 6.93
CA ASP A 94 4.86 16.55 7.32
C ASP A 94 3.76 15.80 8.08
N ALA A 95 2.99 16.49 8.93
CA ALA A 95 1.84 15.89 9.61
C ALA A 95 0.70 15.51 8.62
N ILE A 96 0.43 16.33 7.60
CA ILE A 96 -0.52 15.98 6.53
C ILE A 96 -0.02 14.74 5.75
N VAL A 97 1.27 14.70 5.42
CA VAL A 97 1.89 13.55 4.73
C VAL A 97 1.75 12.29 5.57
N GLN A 98 1.84 12.39 6.89
CA GLN A 98 1.66 11.26 7.81
C GLN A 98 0.19 10.84 7.91
N GLU A 99 -0.74 11.78 8.11
CA GLU A 99 -2.17 11.49 8.21
C GLU A 99 -2.71 10.85 6.92
N ASN A 100 -2.27 11.33 5.75
CA ASN A 100 -2.58 10.72 4.46
C ASN A 100 -2.13 9.25 4.37
N ALA A 101 -1.01 8.90 5.01
CA ALA A 101 -0.53 7.52 5.05
C ALA A 101 -1.44 6.61 5.89
N TRP A 102 -1.97 7.12 7.01
CA TRP A 102 -2.87 6.39 7.89
C TRP A 102 -4.28 6.27 7.32
N GLU A 103 -4.88 7.39 6.91
CA GLU A 103 -6.29 7.44 6.50
C GLU A 103 -6.53 6.75 5.15
N LEU A 104 -5.56 6.77 4.22
CA LEU A 104 -5.71 6.23 2.85
C LEU A 104 -4.88 4.96 2.62
N ALA A 105 -4.49 4.28 3.69
CA ALA A 105 -3.78 3.01 3.63
C ALA A 105 -4.62 1.97 2.85
N GLY A 106 -4.00 1.34 1.84
CA GLY A 106 -4.68 0.32 1.01
C GLY A 106 -5.60 0.86 -0.08
N GLU A 107 -5.82 2.17 -0.18
CA GLU A 107 -6.70 2.77 -1.21
C GLU A 107 -5.98 3.15 -2.52
N GLY A 108 -4.67 2.89 -2.62
CA GLY A 108 -3.89 3.11 -3.85
C GLY A 108 -3.47 4.55 -4.14
N MET A 109 -3.67 5.47 -3.20
CA MET A 109 -3.38 6.90 -3.37
C MET A 109 -1.93 7.29 -3.06
N ARG A 110 -1.28 6.57 -2.13
CA ARG A 110 0.01 6.95 -1.55
C ARG A 110 1.11 7.21 -2.58
N LYS A 111 1.22 6.37 -3.62
CA LYS A 111 2.25 6.52 -4.66
C LYS A 111 2.12 7.87 -5.37
N TRP A 112 0.90 8.26 -5.73
CA TRP A 112 0.63 9.47 -6.51
C TRP A 112 0.85 10.73 -5.67
N ASP A 113 0.43 10.70 -4.40
CA ASP A 113 0.68 11.77 -3.45
C ASP A 113 2.18 11.99 -3.20
N LEU A 114 2.94 10.91 -3.03
CA LEU A 114 4.40 11.03 -2.88
C LEU A 114 5.11 11.54 -4.14
N ILE A 115 4.58 11.28 -5.34
CA ILE A 115 5.15 11.80 -6.59
C ILE A 115 4.95 13.31 -6.67
N ARG A 116 3.73 13.81 -6.45
CA ARG A 116 3.45 15.26 -6.53
C ARG A 116 4.22 16.07 -5.48
N TRP A 117 4.50 15.47 -4.33
CA TRP A 117 5.32 16.07 -3.28
C TRP A 117 6.83 15.91 -3.49
N ASN A 118 7.26 15.17 -4.52
CA ASN A 118 8.66 14.81 -4.72
C ASN A 118 9.30 14.04 -3.54
N LEU A 119 8.48 13.26 -2.81
CA LEU A 119 8.87 12.48 -1.62
C LEU A 119 8.91 10.96 -1.86
N LEU A 120 8.61 10.48 -3.07
CA LEU A 120 8.53 9.05 -3.38
C LEU A 120 9.83 8.30 -3.06
N VAL A 121 10.97 8.78 -3.58
CA VAL A 121 12.26 8.12 -3.36
C VAL A 121 12.68 8.13 -1.89
N PRO A 122 12.62 9.27 -1.17
CA PRO A 122 12.86 9.30 0.28
C PRO A 122 12.02 8.29 1.06
N LYS A 123 10.72 8.21 0.79
CA LYS A 123 9.81 7.32 1.53
C LYS A 123 9.98 5.84 1.19
N ILE A 124 10.37 5.50 -0.04
CA ILE A 124 10.76 4.12 -0.39
C ILE A 124 11.99 3.69 0.40
N LYS A 125 13.00 4.58 0.51
CA LYS A 125 14.21 4.30 1.30
C LYS A 125 13.89 4.11 2.78
N GLU A 126 13.05 4.99 3.34
CA GLU A 126 12.58 4.87 4.73
C GLU A 126 11.82 3.54 4.95
N SER A 127 10.96 3.15 4.02
CA SER A 127 10.23 1.87 4.10
C SER A 127 11.12 0.63 3.93
N SER A 128 12.35 0.78 3.43
CA SER A 128 13.31 -0.32 3.30
C SER A 128 14.23 -0.44 4.53
N ASP A 129 14.13 0.51 5.46
CA ASP A 129 14.91 0.52 6.70
C ASP A 129 14.27 -0.42 7.73
N SER A 130 14.92 -1.57 7.97
CA SER A 130 14.46 -2.60 8.90
C SER A 130 14.36 -2.12 10.35
N ALA A 131 15.03 -1.01 10.72
CA ALA A 131 14.92 -0.43 12.06
C ALA A 131 13.60 0.33 12.28
N LYS A 132 12.89 0.70 11.20
CA LYS A 132 11.64 1.47 11.23
C LYS A 132 10.41 0.70 10.77
N THR A 133 10.59 -0.53 10.29
CA THR A 133 9.55 -1.28 9.55
C THR A 133 9.32 -2.70 10.09
N GLN A 134 9.71 -2.96 11.34
CA GLN A 134 9.25 -4.17 12.03
C GLN A 134 7.87 -3.94 12.62
N ILE A 135 6.95 -4.86 12.33
CA ILE A 135 5.71 -4.98 13.07
C ILE A 135 6.09 -5.46 14.48
N ASP A 136 5.72 -4.69 15.49
CA ASP A 136 5.79 -5.15 16.86
C ASP A 136 4.80 -6.31 17.02
N MET A 137 5.31 -7.53 17.07
CA MET A 137 4.47 -8.72 17.16
C MET A 137 3.67 -8.75 18.48
N SER A 138 4.08 -7.98 19.49
CA SER A 138 3.34 -7.83 20.76
C SER A 138 2.12 -6.91 20.64
N SER A 139 2.06 -6.05 19.62
CA SER A 139 0.90 -5.19 19.36
C SER A 139 -0.22 -5.91 18.60
N ILE A 140 0.02 -7.13 18.11
CA ILE A 140 -0.99 -7.95 17.46
C ILE A 140 -1.77 -8.70 18.55
N THR A 141 -3.02 -8.29 18.76
CA THR A 141 -3.94 -9.05 19.59
C THR A 141 -4.41 -10.28 18.83
N TRP A 142 -3.79 -11.42 19.12
CA TRP A 142 -4.28 -12.71 18.64
C TRP A 142 -5.62 -13.02 19.30
N TYR A 143 -6.60 -13.54 18.55
CA TYR A 143 -7.89 -13.96 19.10
C TYR A 143 -7.78 -15.14 20.09
N THR A 144 -6.59 -15.74 20.19
CA THR A 144 -6.25 -16.83 21.11
C THR A 144 -4.77 -16.70 21.42
N ASP A 145 -4.37 -16.94 22.67
CA ASP A 145 -2.96 -16.88 23.07
C ASP A 145 -2.15 -17.89 22.23
N PRO A 146 -1.00 -17.52 21.65
CA PRO A 146 -0.15 -18.46 20.91
C PRO A 146 0.21 -19.72 21.70
N ALA A 147 0.21 -19.67 23.04
CA ALA A 147 0.44 -20.84 23.89
C ALA A 147 -0.73 -21.84 23.90
N ASP A 148 -1.94 -21.38 23.58
CA ASP A 148 -3.18 -22.19 23.57
C ASP A 148 -3.52 -22.73 22.17
N ILE A 149 -2.80 -22.29 21.14
CA ILE A 149 -2.96 -22.79 19.76
C ILE A 149 -2.09 -24.03 19.55
N THR A 150 -2.73 -25.12 19.16
CA THR A 150 -2.09 -26.38 18.80
C THR A 150 -2.14 -26.60 17.29
N ALA A 151 -1.30 -27.50 16.75
CA ALA A 151 -1.29 -27.82 15.32
C ALA A 151 -2.65 -28.32 14.79
N SER A 152 -3.51 -28.85 15.67
CA SER A 152 -4.88 -29.28 15.36
C SER A 152 -5.89 -28.15 15.17
N ASP A 153 -5.57 -26.93 15.61
CA ASP A 153 -6.48 -25.77 15.49
C ASP A 153 -6.38 -25.08 14.12
N TYR A 154 -5.41 -25.48 13.29
CA TYR A 154 -5.26 -25.00 11.93
C TYR A 154 -5.94 -25.97 10.94
N ASP A 155 -6.79 -25.45 10.05
CA ASP A 155 -7.43 -26.21 8.95
C ASP A 155 -6.41 -26.83 7.97
N GLY A 156 -5.17 -26.34 8.01
CA GLY A 156 -4.03 -26.85 7.26
C GLY A 156 -2.77 -26.04 7.58
N SER A 157 -1.61 -26.62 7.32
CA SER A 157 -0.33 -25.91 7.35
C SER A 157 0.13 -25.67 5.92
N GLU A 158 0.24 -24.41 5.52
CA GLU A 158 0.86 -24.04 4.25
C GLU A 158 2.25 -23.50 4.52
N SER A 159 3.27 -24.14 3.97
CA SER A 159 4.62 -23.59 3.96
C SER A 159 4.66 -22.41 2.98
N SER A 160 5.23 -21.27 3.39
CA SER A 160 5.43 -20.14 2.49
C SER A 160 6.27 -20.63 1.30
N TYR A 161 5.71 -20.52 0.11
CA TYR A 161 6.28 -21.05 -1.13
C TYR A 161 6.46 -22.60 -1.13
N GLY A 162 5.51 -23.35 -0.56
CA GLY A 162 5.32 -24.78 -0.86
C GLY A 162 6.52 -25.68 -0.54
N SER A 163 7.18 -25.44 0.60
CA SER A 163 8.34 -26.20 1.07
C SER A 163 9.55 -26.13 0.15
N SER A 164 9.69 -25.01 -0.56
CA SER A 164 10.79 -24.83 -1.48
C SER A 164 12.14 -24.83 -0.79
N ASP A 165 13.09 -25.54 -1.38
CA ASP A 165 14.44 -25.75 -0.86
C ASP A 165 15.45 -25.29 -1.91
N ILE A 166 16.15 -24.19 -1.62
CA ILE A 166 17.20 -23.65 -2.50
C ILE A 166 18.37 -24.64 -2.69
N THR A 167 18.52 -25.61 -1.79
CA THR A 167 19.55 -26.64 -1.85
C THR A 167 19.17 -27.86 -2.68
N ASP A 168 17.88 -28.07 -2.99
CA ASP A 168 17.42 -29.11 -3.91
C ASP A 168 17.32 -28.57 -5.34
N THR A 169 18.25 -28.95 -6.20
CA THR A 169 18.28 -28.54 -7.61
C THR A 169 17.10 -29.04 -8.45
N ASN A 170 16.29 -29.96 -7.92
CA ASN A 170 15.08 -30.45 -8.58
C ASN A 170 13.82 -29.68 -8.18
N ASP A 171 13.93 -28.74 -7.25
CA ASP A 171 12.80 -27.93 -6.83
C ASP A 171 12.36 -26.98 -7.96
N THR A 172 11.27 -27.38 -8.62
CA THR A 172 10.65 -26.60 -9.69
C THR A 172 10.15 -25.22 -9.24
N GLN A 173 9.83 -25.02 -7.97
CA GLN A 173 9.43 -23.70 -7.47
C GLN A 173 10.63 -22.74 -7.48
N VAL A 174 11.81 -23.19 -7.06
CA VAL A 174 13.04 -22.38 -7.01
C VAL A 174 13.71 -22.24 -8.37
N TYR A 175 13.77 -23.32 -9.17
CA TYR A 175 14.58 -23.36 -10.37
C TYR A 175 13.80 -23.22 -11.68
N THR A 176 12.46 -23.28 -11.64
CA THR A 176 11.61 -23.09 -12.82
C THR A 176 10.63 -21.92 -12.66
N ASN A 177 9.83 -21.92 -11.60
CA ASN A 177 8.76 -20.94 -11.41
C ASN A 177 9.30 -19.59 -10.92
N LEU A 178 10.20 -19.57 -9.93
CA LEU A 178 10.78 -18.35 -9.39
C LEU A 178 11.57 -17.57 -10.45
N PRO A 179 12.41 -18.18 -11.31
CA PRO A 179 13.03 -17.51 -12.44
C PRO A 179 11.99 -17.02 -13.46
N SER A 180 10.88 -17.73 -13.68
CA SER A 180 9.82 -17.27 -14.60
C SER A 180 9.07 -16.03 -14.11
N ILE A 181 8.99 -15.82 -12.79
CA ILE A 181 8.31 -14.68 -12.16
C ILE A 181 9.29 -13.52 -11.90
N SER A 182 10.58 -13.84 -11.67
CA SER A 182 11.64 -12.86 -11.38
C SER A 182 12.47 -12.46 -12.60
N SER A 183 12.35 -13.17 -13.73
CA SER A 183 12.96 -12.81 -15.02
C SER A 183 12.49 -11.42 -15.42
N GLY A 184 13.34 -10.42 -15.16
CA GLY A 184 13.07 -9.01 -15.45
C GLY A 184 12.72 -8.11 -14.27
N LEU A 185 12.57 -8.63 -13.05
CA LEU A 185 12.23 -7.81 -11.87
C LEU A 185 13.47 -7.19 -11.20
N VAL A 186 14.58 -7.94 -11.14
CA VAL A 186 15.88 -7.47 -10.63
C VAL A 186 16.78 -7.08 -11.81
N GLY A 187 16.72 -5.81 -12.18
CA GLY A 187 17.86 -5.16 -12.81
C GLY A 187 18.87 -4.80 -11.71
N SER A 188 20.10 -5.28 -11.87
CA SER A 188 21.26 -5.17 -10.98
C SER A 188 21.22 -5.96 -9.67
N SER A 189 22.34 -6.67 -9.42
CA SER A 189 22.85 -7.24 -8.16
C SER A 189 22.56 -8.72 -7.81
N ILE A 190 22.96 -9.66 -8.67
CA ILE A 190 23.30 -11.04 -8.20
C ILE A 190 24.82 -11.22 -7.99
N GLU A 191 25.66 -10.22 -8.28
CA GLU A 191 27.09 -10.30 -7.93
C GLU A 191 27.33 -10.38 -6.41
N SER A 192 26.46 -9.79 -5.58
CA SER A 192 26.54 -9.95 -4.11
C SER A 192 26.16 -11.35 -3.62
N LEU A 193 25.63 -12.21 -4.50
CA LEU A 193 25.22 -13.60 -4.21
C LEU A 193 26.09 -14.65 -4.94
N GLY A 194 27.11 -14.23 -5.69
CA GLY A 194 28.16 -15.13 -6.22
C GLY A 194 27.79 -16.00 -7.44
N ILE A 195 26.72 -15.67 -8.18
CA ILE A 195 26.27 -16.46 -9.34
C ILE A 195 26.68 -15.76 -10.64
N SER A 196 27.50 -16.42 -11.46
CA SER A 196 27.96 -15.89 -12.75
C SER A 196 26.97 -16.16 -13.89
N GLY A 197 26.54 -15.13 -14.61
CA GLY A 197 25.71 -15.26 -15.82
C GLY A 197 25.71 -13.98 -16.66
N THR A 198 25.46 -14.11 -17.97
CA THR A 198 25.40 -12.98 -18.91
C THR A 198 24.08 -12.22 -18.78
N GLU A 199 24.17 -10.90 -18.65
CA GLU A 199 23.05 -9.96 -18.48
C GLU A 199 21.96 -10.08 -19.57
N PRO A 200 20.66 -10.19 -19.20
CA PRO A 200 19.57 -10.05 -20.16
C PRO A 200 19.24 -8.57 -20.40
N SER A 201 19.41 -8.08 -21.63
CA SER A 201 18.99 -6.72 -22.01
C SER A 201 17.47 -6.68 -22.24
N VAL A 202 16.68 -6.22 -21.25
CA VAL A 202 15.22 -6.06 -21.44
C VAL A 202 14.80 -4.61 -21.35
N VAL A 203 14.08 -4.15 -22.37
CA VAL A 203 13.77 -2.74 -22.65
C VAL A 203 12.50 -2.24 -21.93
N ASN A 204 11.50 -3.09 -21.65
CA ASN A 204 10.22 -2.65 -21.05
C ASN A 204 9.82 -3.45 -19.80
N ARG A 205 9.49 -2.72 -18.73
CA ARG A 205 9.13 -3.24 -17.39
C ARG A 205 7.64 -3.10 -17.14
N TYR A 206 6.86 -4.14 -17.43
CA TYR A 206 5.49 -4.28 -16.96
C TYR A 206 5.40 -5.47 -16.01
N LEU A 207 4.78 -5.26 -14.84
CA LEU A 207 4.60 -6.28 -13.79
C LEU A 207 3.68 -7.43 -14.25
N MET A 208 2.88 -7.20 -15.28
CA MET A 208 1.98 -8.19 -15.88
C MET A 208 2.04 -8.09 -17.41
N PRO A 209 1.92 -9.23 -18.13
CA PRO A 209 1.81 -9.21 -19.57
C PRO A 209 0.56 -8.43 -20.02
N ILE A 210 0.72 -7.61 -21.05
CA ILE A 210 -0.37 -6.97 -21.77
C ILE A 210 -1.19 -8.07 -22.44
N GLY A 211 -2.51 -8.09 -22.25
CA GLY A 211 -3.36 -9.12 -22.85
C GLY A 211 -3.31 -9.10 -24.39
N SER A 212 -3.37 -10.28 -25.01
CA SER A 212 -3.32 -10.46 -26.48
C SER A 212 -4.30 -9.60 -27.26
N THR A 213 -5.48 -9.31 -26.73
CA THR A 213 -6.48 -8.44 -27.38
C THR A 213 -5.98 -7.01 -27.52
N THR A 214 -5.33 -6.46 -26.49
CA THR A 214 -4.74 -5.11 -26.51
C THR A 214 -3.51 -5.06 -27.41
N ILE A 215 -2.67 -6.10 -27.40
CA ILE A 215 -1.52 -6.20 -28.32
C ILE A 215 -1.99 -6.25 -29.76
N SER A 216 -2.97 -7.11 -30.07
CA SER A 216 -3.53 -7.25 -31.42
C SER A 216 -4.16 -5.95 -31.90
N ALA A 217 -4.89 -5.25 -31.02
CA ALA A 217 -5.50 -3.95 -31.33
C ALA A 217 -4.45 -2.83 -31.50
N SER A 218 -3.24 -2.98 -30.96
CA SER A 218 -2.17 -1.98 -31.07
C SER A 218 -1.51 -1.92 -32.45
N ASN A 219 -1.84 -2.84 -33.36
CA ASN A 219 -1.31 -2.92 -34.72
C ASN A 219 0.24 -2.88 -34.78
N GLY A 220 0.89 -3.60 -33.88
CA GLY A 220 2.34 -3.73 -33.81
C GLY A 220 3.07 -2.62 -33.03
N THR A 221 2.34 -1.67 -32.44
CA THR A 221 2.94 -0.59 -31.63
C THR A 221 3.24 -1.01 -30.19
N LEU A 222 2.53 -2.00 -29.66
CA LEU A 222 2.77 -2.59 -28.34
C LEU A 222 3.24 -4.03 -28.49
N GLN A 223 4.21 -4.43 -27.68
CA GLN A 223 4.71 -5.80 -27.60
C GLN A 223 4.98 -6.14 -26.13
N ASN A 224 4.62 -7.37 -25.73
CA ASN A 224 5.10 -7.90 -24.46
C ASN A 224 6.60 -8.15 -24.56
N SER A 225 7.35 -7.62 -23.60
CA SER A 225 8.70 -8.12 -23.35
C SER A 225 8.61 -9.50 -22.67
N TYR A 226 9.72 -10.25 -22.65
CA TYR A 226 9.85 -11.59 -22.03
C TYR A 226 9.27 -12.79 -22.79
N GLY A 227 8.91 -12.65 -24.08
CA GLY A 227 8.51 -13.79 -24.91
C GLY A 227 7.18 -14.45 -24.50
N TYR A 228 6.39 -13.82 -23.63
CA TYR A 228 5.08 -14.31 -23.24
C TYR A 228 4.08 -14.19 -24.39
N THR A 229 3.55 -15.34 -24.84
CA THR A 229 2.40 -15.46 -25.74
C THR A 229 1.14 -15.76 -24.93
N ASN A 230 0.42 -14.73 -24.47
CA ASN A 230 -0.93 -14.84 -23.93
C ASN A 230 -1.88 -13.92 -24.68
#